data_AF-A0A1M4ZAT7-F1
#
_entry.id   AF-A0A1M4ZAT7-F1
#
_cell.length_a   1.000
_cell.length_b   1.000
_cell.length_c   1.000
_cell.angle_alpha   90.00
_cell.angle_beta   90.00
_cell.angle_gamma   90.00
#
_symmetry.space_group_name_H-M   'P 1'
#
loop_
_entity.id
_entity.type
_entity.pdbx_description
1 polymer ?
#
loop_
_entity_poly.entity_id
_entity_poly.type
_entity_poly.pdbx_seq_one_letter_code
_entity_poly.pdbx_strand_id
1 'polypeptide(L)'
;MSEPKIKIDVLTLDSVQCAACGYMMESIAAMPPDVQEMIEYKEWSIKNQSGIQKFLELNGRVLPTICIEGDLVFESVIPQYEELIDELAKRAPTPGMRERILSLRDKGFDFDRIKENLEKAGAGQHTRRDSTVE
;
A
#
# COMPACT_ATOMS: atom_id res chain seq x y z
N MET A 1 4.88 5.23 -23.40
CA MET A 1 5.88 4.52 -22.57
C MET A 1 5.48 4.80 -21.14
N SER A 2 5.02 3.79 -20.40
CA SER A 2 4.63 4.00 -18.99
C SER A 2 5.89 4.27 -18.17
N GLU A 3 5.90 5.36 -17.41
CA GLU A 3 6.98 5.64 -16.46
C GLU A 3 7.10 4.47 -15.46
N PRO A 4 8.32 4.07 -15.08
CA PRO A 4 8.53 2.94 -14.18
C PRO A 4 8.00 3.31 -12.78
N LYS A 5 6.97 2.61 -12.33
CA LYS A 5 6.36 2.78 -11.00
C LYS A 5 6.84 1.70 -10.02
N ILE A 6 6.91 2.06 -8.74
CA ILE A 6 7.24 1.13 -7.66
C ILE A 6 5.98 0.35 -7.29
N LYS A 7 6.05 -0.98 -7.34
CA LYS A 7 4.95 -1.88 -7.00
C LYS A 7 4.91 -2.16 -5.51
N ILE A 8 3.72 -2.04 -4.93
CA ILE A 8 3.48 -2.29 -3.51
C ILE A 8 2.32 -3.29 -3.39
N ASP A 9 2.59 -4.45 -2.82
CA ASP A 9 1.58 -5.48 -2.56
C ASP A 9 1.28 -5.47 -1.05
N VAL A 10 0.01 -5.19 -0.68
CA VAL A 10 -0.42 -5.19 0.72
C VAL A 10 -1.24 -6.44 0.98
N LEU A 11 -0.66 -7.37 1.74
CA LEU A 11 -1.32 -8.61 2.14
C LEU A 11 -2.18 -8.34 3.37
N THR A 12 -3.49 -8.55 3.26
CA THR A 12 -4.46 -8.27 4.33
C THR A 12 -5.40 -9.44 4.54
N LEU A 13 -6.09 -9.44 5.69
CA LEU A 13 -7.28 -10.27 5.87
C LEU A 13 -8.50 -9.56 5.31
N ASP A 14 -8.77 -8.34 5.80
CA ASP A 14 -9.91 -7.52 5.41
C ASP A 14 -9.65 -6.05 5.81
N SER A 15 -9.34 -5.16 4.87
CA SER A 15 -9.10 -3.73 5.16
C SER A 15 -10.33 -2.98 5.70
N VAL A 16 -11.55 -3.50 5.50
CA VAL A 16 -12.79 -2.83 5.92
C VAL A 16 -13.14 -3.21 7.37
N GLN A 17 -12.94 -4.48 7.73
CA GLN A 17 -13.35 -5.00 9.04
C GLN A 17 -12.20 -5.13 10.04
N CYS A 18 -10.95 -5.26 9.58
CA CYS A 18 -9.78 -5.35 10.45
C CYS A 18 -9.09 -3.98 10.56
N ALA A 19 -9.13 -3.38 11.75
CA ALA A 19 -8.55 -2.05 12.00
C ALA A 19 -7.06 -1.95 11.60
N ALA A 20 -6.24 -2.95 11.95
CA ALA A 20 -4.82 -2.96 11.57
C ALA A 20 -4.60 -3.02 10.05
N CYS A 21 -5.42 -3.80 9.32
CA CYS A 21 -5.37 -3.85 7.86
C CYS A 21 -5.78 -2.49 7.25
N GLY A 22 -6.81 -1.86 7.81
CA GLY A 22 -7.26 -0.53 7.43
C GLY A 22 -6.17 0.53 7.60
N TYR A 23 -5.53 0.58 8.78
CA TYR A 23 -4.42 1.51 9.04
C TYR A 23 -3.23 1.31 8.10
N MET A 24 -2.92 0.05 7.76
CA MET A 24 -1.83 -0.24 6.83
C MET A 24 -2.15 0.26 5.40
N MET A 25 -3.39 0.06 4.94
CA MET A 25 -3.82 0.64 3.66
C MET A 25 -3.85 2.17 3.68
N GLU A 26 -4.30 2.76 4.79
CA GLU A 26 -4.33 4.23 4.96
C GLU A 26 -2.92 4.83 4.93
N SER A 27 -1.93 4.16 5.52
CA SER A 27 -0.53 4.63 5.50
C SER A 27 0.02 4.83 4.08
N ILE A 28 -0.40 3.98 3.14
CA ILE A 28 -0.02 4.09 1.72
C ILE A 28 -0.91 5.11 1.01
N ALA A 29 -2.22 5.07 1.23
CA ALA A 29 -3.16 5.95 0.54
C ALA A 29 -3.01 7.43 0.93
N ALA A 30 -2.53 7.70 2.13
CA ALA A 30 -2.31 9.06 2.61
C ALA A 30 -0.97 9.67 2.19
N MET A 31 -0.16 8.94 1.40
CA MET A 31 1.04 9.52 0.82
C MET A 31 0.70 10.64 -0.20
N PRO A 32 1.58 11.65 -0.36
CA PRO A 32 1.34 12.79 -1.24
C PRO A 32 1.01 12.39 -2.68
N PRO A 33 0.24 13.21 -3.41
CA PRO A 33 -0.11 12.95 -4.81
C PRO A 33 1.11 12.65 -5.69
N ASP A 34 2.21 13.38 -5.51
CA ASP A 34 3.47 13.13 -6.21
C ASP A 34 3.98 11.69 -5.99
N VAL A 35 3.88 11.15 -4.77
CA VAL A 35 4.25 9.76 -4.48
C VAL A 35 3.25 8.79 -5.10
N GLN A 36 1.94 9.10 -5.01
CA GLN A 36 0.88 8.29 -5.62
C GLN A 36 1.08 8.11 -7.13
N GLU A 37 1.64 9.11 -7.83
CA GLU A 37 1.96 9.01 -9.26
C GLU A 37 3.14 8.06 -9.54
N MET A 38 4.07 7.92 -8.59
CA MET A 38 5.29 7.11 -8.69
C MET A 38 5.12 5.67 -8.21
N ILE A 39 4.04 5.37 -7.49
CA ILE A 39 3.76 4.02 -6.96
C ILE A 39 2.54 3.39 -7.63
N GLU A 40 2.47 2.08 -7.58
CA GLU A 40 1.29 1.29 -7.89
C GLU A 40 1.09 0.30 -6.74
N TYR A 41 0.05 0.51 -5.92
CA TYR A 41 -0.23 -0.38 -4.80
C TYR A 41 -1.50 -1.19 -5.03
N LYS A 42 -1.53 -2.39 -4.45
CA LYS A 42 -2.68 -3.28 -4.52
C LYS A 42 -2.89 -4.04 -3.22
N GLU A 43 -4.13 -4.06 -2.76
CA GLU A 43 -4.55 -4.92 -1.66
C GLU A 43 -4.79 -6.36 -2.15
N TRP A 44 -4.27 -7.32 -1.38
CA TRP A 44 -4.48 -8.74 -1.57
C TRP A 44 -5.08 -9.34 -0.30
N SER A 45 -6.42 -9.37 -0.26
CA SER A 45 -7.14 -10.02 0.82
C SER A 45 -7.06 -11.54 0.69
N ILE A 46 -6.57 -12.21 1.74
CA ILE A 46 -6.54 -13.68 1.81
C ILE A 46 -7.93 -14.33 1.91
N LYS A 47 -9.01 -13.54 1.93
CA LYS A 47 -10.38 -14.05 1.77
C LYS A 47 -10.66 -14.50 0.33
N ASN A 48 -9.88 -14.00 -0.63
CA ASN A 48 -10.01 -14.33 -2.04
C ASN A 48 -8.89 -15.29 -2.46
N GLN A 49 -9.18 -16.18 -3.42
CA GLN A 49 -8.20 -17.12 -3.95
C GLN A 49 -6.93 -16.42 -4.50
N SER A 50 -7.10 -15.28 -5.15
CA SER A 50 -6.00 -14.48 -5.67
C SER A 50 -5.10 -13.91 -4.56
N GLY A 51 -5.68 -13.52 -3.42
CA GLY A 51 -4.91 -13.05 -2.27
C GLY A 51 -4.17 -14.18 -1.56
N ILE A 52 -4.77 -15.38 -1.46
CA ILE A 52 -4.08 -16.57 -0.95
C ILE A 52 -2.88 -16.93 -1.84
N GLN A 53 -3.08 -16.94 -3.17
CA GLN A 53 -2.01 -17.21 -4.12
C GLN A 53 -0.87 -16.19 -3.97
N LYS A 54 -1.20 -14.90 -3.86
CA LYS A 54 -0.21 -13.83 -3.69
C LYS A 54 0.52 -13.92 -2.35
N PHE A 55 -0.19 -14.24 -1.27
CA PHE A 55 0.40 -14.45 0.05
C PHE A 55 1.43 -15.58 0.04
N LEU A 56 1.14 -16.68 -0.66
CA LEU A 56 2.09 -17.79 -0.84
C LEU A 56 3.25 -17.41 -1.77
N GLU A 57 2.99 -16.71 -2.88
CA GLU A 57 4.02 -16.25 -3.82
C GLU A 57 5.06 -15.35 -3.14
N LEU A 58 4.60 -14.44 -2.28
CA LEU A 58 5.45 -13.49 -1.56
C LEU A 58 6.02 -14.05 -0.25
N ASN A 59 5.78 -15.34 0.05
CA ASN A 59 6.19 -16.00 1.29
C ASN A 59 5.72 -15.27 2.57
N GLY A 60 4.51 -14.71 2.51
CA GLY A 60 3.89 -14.04 3.65
C GLY A 60 3.78 -14.97 4.87
N ARG A 61 4.07 -14.43 6.05
CA ARG A 61 4.00 -15.18 7.32
C ARG A 61 2.95 -14.65 8.28
N VAL A 62 2.76 -13.33 8.28
CA VAL A 62 1.86 -12.62 9.19
C VAL A 62 1.04 -11.60 8.41
N LEU A 63 -0.06 -11.14 9.00
CA LEU A 63 -0.93 -10.12 8.45
C LEU A 63 -1.12 -8.97 9.45
N PRO A 64 -1.35 -7.73 8.99
CA PRO A 64 -1.17 -7.31 7.60
C PRO A 64 0.33 -7.16 7.27
N THR A 65 0.69 -7.29 5.99
CA THR A 65 2.10 -7.17 5.54
C THR A 65 2.21 -6.32 4.28
N ILE A 66 3.14 -5.37 4.25
CA ILE A 66 3.49 -4.59 3.05
C ILE A 66 4.71 -5.22 2.39
N CYS A 67 4.57 -5.48 1.09
CA CYS A 67 5.67 -5.89 0.23
C CYS A 67 5.96 -4.79 -0.79
N ILE A 68 7.23 -4.48 -1.05
CA ILE A 68 7.65 -3.47 -2.02
C ILE A 68 8.59 -4.14 -3.01
N GLU A 69 8.27 -4.09 -4.31
CA GLU A 69 8.99 -4.81 -5.38
C GLU A 69 9.17 -6.32 -5.10
N GLY A 70 8.23 -6.92 -4.36
CA GLY A 70 8.24 -8.34 -3.98
C GLY A 70 8.99 -8.68 -2.69
N ASP A 71 9.67 -7.72 -2.07
CA ASP A 71 10.31 -7.91 -0.76
C ASP A 71 9.32 -7.69 0.37
N LEU A 72 9.32 -8.55 1.40
CA LEU A 72 8.59 -8.31 2.65
C LEU A 72 9.27 -7.19 3.45
N VAL A 73 8.64 -6.03 3.54
CA VAL A 73 9.24 -4.83 4.17
C VAL A 73 8.67 -4.58 5.55
N PHE A 74 7.35 -4.61 5.70
CA PHE A 74 6.68 -4.37 6.97
C PHE A 74 5.75 -5.54 7.29
N GLU A 75 6.16 -6.40 8.21
CA GLU A 75 5.44 -7.62 8.62
C GLU A 75 4.73 -7.39 9.96
N SER A 76 3.39 -7.23 9.95
CA SER A 76 2.57 -6.96 11.15
C SER A 76 2.97 -5.70 11.94
N VAL A 77 3.66 -4.76 11.28
CA VAL A 77 4.06 -3.46 11.83
C VAL A 77 3.54 -2.38 10.90
N ILE A 78 2.77 -1.43 11.45
CA ILE A 78 2.25 -0.30 10.67
C ILE A 78 3.39 0.72 10.51
N PRO A 79 3.85 1.00 9.28
CA PRO A 79 4.97 1.92 9.07
C PRO A 79 4.58 3.35 9.42
N GLN A 80 5.55 4.13 9.89
CA GLN A 80 5.44 5.57 9.88
C GLN A 80 5.64 6.13 8.46
N TYR A 81 5.14 7.34 8.21
CA TYR A 81 5.26 8.01 6.91
C TYR A 81 6.72 8.08 6.43
N GLU A 82 7.65 8.48 7.30
CA GLU A 82 9.08 8.59 6.95
C GLU A 82 9.70 7.24 6.58
N GLU A 83 9.36 6.17 7.32
CA GLU A 83 9.89 4.82 7.07
C GLU A 83 9.43 4.31 5.71
N LEU A 84 8.16 4.54 5.36
CA LEU A 84 7.61 4.14 4.08
C LEU A 84 8.28 4.91 2.92
N ILE A 85 8.47 6.23 3.07
CA ILE A 85 9.20 7.06 2.09
C ILE A 85 10.64 6.57 1.93
N ASP A 86 11.35 6.29 3.02
CA ASP A 86 12.74 5.81 2.96
C ASP A 86 12.82 4.46 2.23
N GLU A 87 11.90 3.52 2.49
CA GLU A 87 11.87 2.22 1.81
C GLU A 87 11.52 2.31 0.33
N LEU A 88 10.65 3.26 -0.06
CA LEU A 88 10.36 3.56 -1.47
C LEU A 88 11.56 4.22 -2.16
N ALA A 89 12.22 5.18 -1.52
CA ALA A 89 13.38 5.87 -2.07
C ALA A 89 14.56 4.90 -2.31
N LYS A 90 14.75 3.90 -1.44
CA LYS A 90 15.77 2.85 -1.61
C LYS A 90 15.51 1.98 -2.84
N ARG A 91 14.24 1.76 -3.18
CA ARG A 91 13.81 0.90 -4.31
C ARG A 91 13.42 1.69 -5.56
N ALA A 92 13.69 2.99 -5.57
CA ALA A 92 13.39 3.84 -6.72
C ALA A 92 14.26 3.43 -7.94
N PRO A 93 13.66 3.18 -9.11
CA PRO A 93 14.37 2.72 -10.31
C PRO A 93 15.31 3.78 -10.91
N THR A 94 15.11 5.05 -10.61
CA THR A 94 15.94 6.16 -11.13
C THR A 94 16.38 7.10 -10.01
N PRO A 95 17.57 7.73 -10.14
CA PRO A 95 18.05 8.69 -9.14
C PRO A 95 17.14 9.93 -9.04
N GLY A 96 16.51 10.36 -10.15
CA GLY A 96 15.55 11.47 -10.13
C GLY A 96 14.27 11.14 -9.36
N MET A 97 13.77 9.90 -9.48
CA MET A 97 12.64 9.44 -8.66
C MET A 97 13.00 9.37 -7.18
N ARG A 98 14.19 8.85 -6.86
CA ARG A 98 14.69 8.81 -5.48
C ARG A 98 14.74 10.20 -4.85
N GLU A 99 15.31 11.17 -5.54
CA GLU A 99 15.42 12.55 -5.03
C GLU A 99 14.05 13.18 -4.82
N ARG A 100 13.10 12.97 -5.74
CA ARG A 100 11.71 13.41 -5.60
C ARG A 100 11.05 12.79 -4.38
N ILE A 101 11.13 11.47 -4.19
CA ILE A 101 10.56 10.79 -3.01
C ILE A 101 11.16 11.34 -1.71
N LEU A 102 12.49 11.47 -1.63
CA LEU A 102 13.17 11.98 -0.44
C LEU A 102 12.80 13.45 -0.14
N SER A 103 12.58 14.27 -1.17
CA SER A 103 12.15 15.66 -0.99
C SER A 103 10.78 15.81 -0.32
N LEU A 104 9.96 14.75 -0.35
CA LEU A 104 8.62 14.71 0.23
C LEU A 104 8.61 14.19 1.66
N ARG A 105 9.77 13.74 2.18
CA ARG A 105 9.94 13.34 3.57
C ARG A 105 9.72 14.52 4.53
N ASP A 106 10.25 15.69 4.17
CA ASP A 106 10.27 16.89 5.02
C ASP A 106 8.95 17.68 5.00
N LYS A 107 8.08 17.43 4.00
CA LYS A 107 6.82 18.16 3.83
C LYS A 107 5.73 17.80 4.85
N GLY A 108 5.95 16.78 5.70
CA GLY A 108 5.00 16.38 6.73
C GLY A 108 3.70 15.75 6.19
N PHE A 109 2.97 15.06 7.07
CA PHE A 109 1.72 14.39 6.74
C PHE A 109 0.54 15.37 6.90
N ASP A 110 -0.23 15.59 5.84
CA ASP A 110 -1.35 16.52 5.81
C ASP A 110 -2.61 15.87 6.43
N PHE A 111 -2.74 15.97 7.76
CA PHE A 111 -3.82 15.35 8.54
C PHE A 111 -5.24 15.86 8.19
N ASP A 112 -5.35 16.99 7.48
CA ASP A 112 -6.63 17.62 7.16
C ASP A 112 -7.45 16.82 6.12
N ARG A 113 -6.82 15.90 5.37
CA ARG A 113 -7.43 15.19 4.21
C ARG A 113 -7.63 13.69 4.39
N ILE A 114 -7.68 13.19 5.62
CA ILE A 114 -7.85 11.75 5.91
C ILE A 114 -9.07 11.14 5.20
N LYS A 115 -10.22 11.82 5.20
CA LYS A 115 -11.45 11.33 4.53
C LYS A 115 -11.29 11.14 3.02
N GLU A 116 -10.69 12.11 2.34
CA GLU A 116 -10.50 12.07 0.88
C GLU A 116 -9.48 11.00 0.46
N ASN A 117 -8.46 10.77 1.29
CA ASN A 117 -7.47 9.71 1.07
C ASN A 117 -8.10 8.32 1.22
N LEU A 118 -9.02 8.14 2.17
CA LEU A 118 -9.76 6.89 2.37
C LEU A 118 -10.62 6.52 1.15
N GLU A 119 -11.26 7.50 0.52
CA GLU A 119 -12.07 7.31 -0.69
C GLU A 119 -11.20 7.01 -1.93
N LYS A 120 -10.05 7.69 -2.07
CA LYS A 120 -9.07 7.39 -3.12
C LYS A 120 -8.42 6.01 -2.97
N ALA A 121 -8.31 5.50 -1.75
CA ALA A 121 -7.73 4.19 -1.47
C ALA A 121 -8.53 3.02 -2.06
N GLY A 122 -9.77 3.25 -2.52
CA GLY A 122 -10.65 2.18 -2.98
C GLY A 122 -10.94 1.15 -1.90
N ALA A 123 -10.83 1.54 -0.62
CA ALA A 123 -11.02 0.66 0.52
C ALA A 123 -12.39 -0.02 0.43
N GLY A 124 -12.39 -1.35 0.28
CA GLY A 124 -13.61 -2.14 0.17
C GLY A 124 -14.19 -2.34 -1.23
N GLN A 125 -13.62 -1.75 -2.30
CA GLN A 125 -14.12 -1.95 -3.68
C GLN A 125 -13.84 -3.36 -4.24
N HIS A 126 -12.91 -4.10 -3.63
CA HIS A 126 -12.50 -5.44 -4.07
C HIS A 126 -12.72 -6.54 -3.02
N THR A 127 -13.37 -6.23 -1.89
CA THR A 127 -13.54 -7.17 -0.76
C THR A 127 -14.81 -8.02 -0.85
N ARG A 128 -15.72 -7.77 -1.81
CA ARG A 128 -16.84 -8.66 -2.18
C ARG A 128 -17.25 -8.48 -3.66
N ARG A 129 -17.30 -9.58 -4.43
CA ARG A 129 -18.03 -9.65 -5.72
C ARG A 129 -19.22 -10.62 -5.70
N ASP A 130 -19.43 -11.37 -4.64
CA ASP A 130 -20.47 -12.40 -4.61
C ASP A 130 -21.54 -12.05 -3.57
N SER A 131 -22.50 -11.25 -3.99
CA SER A 131 -23.85 -11.22 -3.41
C SER A 131 -24.81 -10.68 -4.47
N THR A 132 -24.93 -11.37 -5.61
CA THR A 132 -26.18 -11.32 -6.37
C THR A 132 -27.22 -12.00 -5.50
N VAL A 133 -28.04 -11.21 -4.83
CA VAL A 133 -29.27 -11.68 -4.21
C VAL A 133 -30.30 -11.71 -5.33
N GLU A 134 -30.51 -12.90 -5.90
CA GLU A 134 -31.79 -13.27 -6.52
C GLU A 134 -32.56 -14.16 -5.54
#